data_AF-A0A969ZTW9-F1
#
_entry.id   AF-A0A969ZTW9-F1
#
_cell.length_a   1.000
_cell.length_b   1.000
_cell.length_c   1.000
_cell.angle_alpha   90.00
_cell.angle_beta   90.00
_cell.angle_gamma   90.00
#
_symmetry.space_group_name_H-M   'P 1'
#
loop_
_entity.id
_entity.type
_entity.pdbx_description
1 polymer ?
#
loop_
_entity_poly.entity_id
_entity_poly.type
_entity_poly.pdbx_seq_one_letter_code
_entity_poly.pdbx_strand_id
1 'polypeptide(L)'
;MEKITIVFLVWNLFVFLVFGLDKFLSKLGNQRISERFLVLISIAFGSLGAIFAMSLFRHKTLKAKFKIIIPLAFVVHALLILYLLK
;
A
#
# COMPACT_ATOMS: atom_id res chain seq x y z
N MET A 1 21.44 -6.01 6.65
CA MET A 1 19.99 -5.91 6.92
C MET A 1 19.51 -4.47 6.94
N GLU A 2 20.22 -3.56 7.62
CA GLU A 2 19.81 -2.14 7.78
C GLU A 2 19.45 -1.41 6.48
N LYS A 3 20.27 -1.54 5.43
CA LYS A 3 19.99 -0.91 4.12
C LYS A 3 18.67 -1.37 3.48
N ILE A 4 18.35 -2.66 3.61
CA ILE A 4 17.12 -3.25 3.04
C ILE A 4 15.90 -2.73 3.81
N THR A 5 15.99 -2.66 5.14
CA THR A 5 14.94 -2.12 6.00
C THR A 5 14.64 -0.66 5.68
N ILE A 6 15.67 0.16 5.46
CA ILE A 6 15.49 1.58 5.08
C ILE A 6 14.79 1.70 3.73
N VAL A 7 15.22 0.95 2.71
CA VAL A 7 14.57 0.95 1.38
C VAL A 7 13.10 0.52 1.50
N PHE A 8 12.82 -0.52 2.28
CA PHE A 8 11.45 -0.99 2.52
C PHE A 8 10.57 0.07 3.21
N LEU A 9 11.10 0.77 4.21
CA LEU A 9 10.39 1.85 4.91
C LEU A 9 10.13 3.03 3.98
N VAL A 10 11.12 3.47 3.21
CA VAL A 10 10.99 4.56 2.24
C VAL A 10 9.95 4.20 1.17
N TRP A 11 9.97 2.96 0.68
CA TRP A 11 8.99 2.49 -0.29
C TRP A 11 7.57 2.48 0.28
N ASN A 12 7.37 1.99 1.50
CA ASN A 12 6.05 2.00 2.14
C ASN A 12 5.57 3.42 2.44
N LEU A 13 6.47 4.34 2.80
CA LEU A 13 6.15 5.76 2.94
C LEU A 13 5.71 6.37 1.60
N PHE A 14 6.41 6.06 0.51
CA PHE A 14 6.02 6.48 -0.84
C PHE A 14 4.62 5.98 -1.21
N VAL A 15 4.33 4.68 -1.02
CA VAL A 15 3.01 4.12 -1.31
C VAL A 15 1.92 4.76 -0.45
N PHE A 16 2.20 5.01 0.83
CA PHE A 16 1.28 5.73 1.71
C PHE A 16 0.94 7.13 1.17
N LEU A 17 1.95 7.89 0.75
CA LEU A 17 1.76 9.23 0.17
C LEU A 17 0.95 9.18 -1.12
N VAL A 18 1.19 8.21 -2.01
CA VAL A 18 0.42 8.04 -3.25
C VAL A 18 -1.06 7.79 -2.96
N PHE A 19 -1.40 6.96 -1.97
CA PHE A 19 -2.80 6.77 -1.54
C PHE A 19 -3.41 8.04 -0.93
N GLY A 20 -2.62 8.82 -0.18
CA GLY A 20 -3.05 10.11 0.35
C GLY A 20 -3.33 11.14 -0.76
N LEU A 21 -2.47 11.20 -1.77
CA LEU A 21 -2.65 12.03 -2.96
C LEU A 21 -3.91 11.63 -3.73
N ASP A 22 -4.18 10.33 -3.92
CA ASP A 22 -5.41 9.87 -4.56
C ASP A 22 -6.66 10.33 -3.79
N LYS A 23 -6.63 10.31 -2.45
CA LYS A 23 -7.72 10.85 -1.61
C LYS A 23 -7.87 12.37 -1.78
N PHE A 24 -6.76 13.10 -1.83
CA PHE A 24 -6.76 14.55 -2.01
C PHE A 24 -7.31 14.96 -3.38
N LEU A 25 -6.85 14.31 -4.45
CA LEU A 25 -7.35 14.50 -5.81
C LEU A 25 -8.86 14.20 -5.90
N SER A 26 -9.33 13.16 -5.20
CA SER A 26 -10.76 12.85 -5.08
C SER A 26 -11.57 13.96 -4.42
N LYS A 27 -11.00 14.75 -3.49
CA LYS A 27 -11.69 15.88 -2.85
C LYS A 27 -11.71 17.11 -3.74
N LEU A 28 -10.65 17.32 -4.53
CA LEU A 28 -10.55 18.43 -5.48
C LEU A 28 -11.33 18.22 -6.79
N GLY A 29 -11.89 17.02 -7.02
CA GLY A 29 -12.55 16.68 -8.29
C GLY A 29 -11.58 16.47 -9.45
N ASN A 30 -10.28 16.38 -9.18
CA ASN A 30 -9.24 16.14 -10.18
C ASN A 30 -9.21 14.66 -10.61
N GLN A 31 -8.50 14.39 -11.71
CA GLN A 31 -8.25 13.04 -12.18
C GLN A 31 -7.58 12.20 -11.09
N ARG A 32 -8.19 11.05 -10.78
CA ARG A 32 -7.71 10.11 -9.76
C ARG A 32 -6.60 9.22 -10.31
N ILE A 33 -5.81 8.65 -9.42
CA ILE A 33 -4.78 7.68 -9.80
C ILE A 33 -5.46 6.37 -10.19
N SER A 34 -4.96 5.72 -11.24
CA SER A 34 -5.53 4.48 -11.73
C SER A 34 -5.52 3.40 -10.63
N GLU A 35 -6.63 2.68 -10.47
CA GLU A 35 -6.73 1.65 -9.43
C GLU A 35 -5.72 0.52 -9.63
N ARG A 36 -5.39 0.22 -10.90
CA ARG A 36 -4.38 -0.77 -11.27
C ARG A 36 -3.02 -0.38 -10.73
N PHE A 37 -2.61 0.88 -10.90
CA PHE A 37 -1.34 1.37 -10.38
C PHE A 37 -1.27 1.25 -8.85
N LEU A 38 -2.33 1.69 -8.14
CA LEU A 38 -2.39 1.60 -6.68
C LEU A 38 -2.28 0.15 -6.17
N VAL A 39 -2.92 -0.80 -6.84
CA VAL A 39 -2.82 -2.22 -6.50
C VAL A 39 -1.42 -2.76 -6.78
N LEU A 40 -0.82 -2.44 -7.93
CA LEU A 40 0.51 -2.91 -8.31
C LEU A 40 1.58 -2.45 -7.32
N ILE A 41 1.61 -1.16 -6.96
CA ILE A 41 2.59 -0.64 -5.99
C ILE A 41 2.39 -1.23 -4.60
N SER A 42 1.15 -1.60 -4.24
CA SER A 42 0.85 -2.25 -2.96
C SER A 42 1.35 -3.69 -2.92
N ILE A 43 1.21 -4.44 -4.02
CA ILE A 43 1.71 -5.82 -4.14
C ILE A 43 3.25 -5.84 -4.22
N ALA A 44 3.86 -4.81 -4.80
CA ALA A 44 5.32 -4.68 -4.85
C ALA A 44 5.90 -4.25 -3.49
N PHE A 45 5.71 -5.01 -2.41
CA PHE A 45 6.20 -4.71 -1.04
C PHE A 45 5.66 -3.41 -0.38
N GLY A 46 4.67 -2.75 -0.99
CA GLY A 46 4.04 -1.52 -0.45
C GLY A 46 2.80 -1.76 0.41
N SER A 47 2.47 -3.01 0.71
CA SER A 47 1.20 -3.39 1.33
C SER A 47 1.02 -2.79 2.72
N LEU A 48 2.11 -2.60 3.47
CA LEU A 48 2.08 -1.96 4.79
C LEU A 48 1.63 -0.49 4.68
N GLY A 49 2.29 0.29 3.82
CA GLY A 49 1.95 1.67 3.55
C GLY A 49 0.53 1.83 3.01
N ALA A 50 0.10 0.92 2.14
CA ALA A 50 -1.25 0.90 1.59
C ALA A 50 -2.32 0.64 2.68
N ILE A 51 -2.11 -0.34 3.57
CA ILE A 51 -3.02 -0.63 4.69
C ILE A 51 -3.15 0.58 5.62
N PHE A 52 -2.02 1.19 5.98
CA PHE A 52 -2.00 2.39 6.82
C PHE A 52 -2.75 3.54 6.17
N ALA A 53 -2.52 3.79 4.88
CA ALA A 53 -3.21 4.86 4.16
C ALA A 53 -4.71 4.59 4.03
N MET A 54 -5.12 3.35 3.72
CA MET A 54 -6.54 2.98 3.64
C MET A 54 -7.26 3.16 4.98
N SER A 55 -6.61 2.76 6.08
CA SER A 55 -7.15 2.91 7.44
C SER A 55 -7.27 4.37 7.84
N LEU A 56 -6.21 5.17 7.66
CA LEU A 56 -6.16 6.57 8.06
C LEU A 56 -7.10 7.45 7.23
N PHE A 57 -7.07 7.32 5.90
CA PHE A 57 -7.88 8.15 5.00
C PHE A 57 -9.30 7.61 4.79
N ARG A 58 -9.62 6.43 5.38
CA ARG A 58 -10.86 5.67 5.16
C ARG A 58 -11.21 5.60 3.67
N HIS A 59 -10.18 5.41 2.84
CA HIS A 59 -10.27 5.52 1.39
C HIS A 59 -10.19 4.14 0.76
N LYS A 60 -11.09 3.86 -0.19
CA LYS A 60 -11.19 2.57 -0.91
C LYS A 60 -11.36 1.32 -0.03
N THR A 61 -11.84 1.47 1.21
CA THR A 61 -12.12 0.37 2.16
C THR A 61 -13.31 -0.51 1.75
N LEU A 62 -14.23 0.02 0.95
CA LEU A 62 -15.42 -0.71 0.44
C LEU A 62 -15.18 -1.37 -0.92
N LYS A 63 -14.07 -1.08 -1.59
CA LYS A 63 -13.76 -1.71 -2.88
C LYS A 63 -13.19 -3.11 -2.64
N ALA A 64 -13.93 -4.14 -3.03
CA ALA A 64 -13.56 -5.54 -2.83
C ALA A 64 -12.12 -5.86 -3.28
N LYS A 65 -11.68 -5.29 -4.41
CA LYS A 65 -10.31 -5.42 -4.91
C LYS A 65 -9.27 -5.01 -3.87
N PHE A 66 -9.43 -3.82 -3.28
CA PHE A 66 -8.48 -3.29 -2.28
C PHE A 66 -8.61 -4.04 -0.95
N LYS A 67 -9.84 -4.36 -0.53
CA LYS A 67 -10.13 -5.06 0.72
C LYS A 67 -9.56 -6.49 0.77
N ILE A 68 -9.45 -7.16 -0.39
CA ILE A 68 -8.95 -8.55 -0.46
C ILE A 68 -7.46 -8.56 -0.81
N ILE A 69 -7.08 -7.87 -1.90
CA ILE A 69 -5.73 -8.00 -2.47
C ILE A 69 -4.67 -7.42 -1.53
N ILE A 70 -4.93 -6.28 -0.90
CA ILE A 70 -3.92 -5.60 -0.08
C ILE A 70 -3.63 -6.36 1.22
N PRO A 71 -4.63 -6.82 2.01
CA PRO A 71 -4.37 -7.69 3.15
C PRO A 71 -3.73 -9.01 2.76
N LEU A 72 -4.14 -9.62 1.64
CA LEU A 72 -3.52 -10.85 1.15
C LEU A 72 -2.04 -10.64 0.81
N ALA A 73 -1.71 -9.55 0.11
CA ALA A 73 -0.31 -9.19 -0.18
C ALA A 73 0.50 -8.98 1.10
N PHE A 74 -0.08 -8.34 2.12
CA PHE A 74 0.57 -8.18 3.42
C PHE A 74 0.88 -9.52 4.11
N VAL A 75 -0.07 -10.46 4.11
CA VAL A 75 0.15 -11.81 4.68
C VAL A 75 1.26 -12.54 3.92
N VAL A 76 1.26 -12.48 2.59
CA VAL A 76 2.31 -13.10 1.76
C VAL A 76 3.68 -12.49 2.06
N HIS A 77 3.78 -11.16 2.16
CA HIS A 77 5.04 -10.49 2.52
C HIS A 77 5.50 -10.85 3.94
N ALA A 78 4.58 -10.93 4.90
CA ALA A 78 4.91 -11.32 6.27
C ALA A 78 5.45 -12.76 6.34
N LEU A 79 4.82 -13.71 5.66
CA LEU A 79 5.29 -15.09 5.58
C LEU A 79 6.66 -15.20 4.90
N LEU A 80 6.88 -14.43 3.83
CA LEU A 80 8.18 -14.39 3.15
C LEU A 80 9.28 -13.86 4.07
N ILE A 81 9.01 -12.79 4.82
CA ILE A 81 9.96 -12.23 5.78
C ILE A 81 10.25 -13.24 6.91
N LEU A 82 9.22 -13.90 7.44
CA LEU A 82 9.41 -14.94 8.47
C LEU A 82 10.24 -16.12 7.96
N TYR A 83 10.03 -16.55 6.71
CA TYR A 83 10.84 -17.60 6.08
C TYR A 83 12.30 -17.18 5.90
N LEU A 84 12.55 -15.92 5.51
CA LEU A 84 13.91 -15.39 5.31
C LEU A 84 14.66 -15.09 6.62
N LEU A 85 13.94 -14.85 7.72
CA LEU A 85 14.51 -14.61 9.05
C LEU A 85 14.83 -15.90 9.82
N LYS A 86 14.33 -17.04 9.35
CA LYS A 86 14.64 -18.37 9.88
C LYS A 86 15.96 -18.88 9.32
#